data_AF-A0A7Y4XRK0-F1
#
_entry.id   AF-A0A7Y4XRK0-F1
#
_cell.length_a   1.000
_cell.length_b   1.000
_cell.length_c   1.000
_cell.angle_alpha   90.00
_cell.angle_beta   90.00
_cell.angle_gamma   90.00
#
_symmetry.space_group_name_H-M   'P 1'
#
loop_
_entity.id
_entity.type
_entity.pdbx_description
1 polymer ?
#
loop_
_entity_poly.entity_id
_entity_poly.type
_entity_poly.pdbx_seq_one_letter_code
_entity_poly.pdbx_strand_id
1 'polypeptide(L)'
;MKKQTGFARILFLECLLLLTLSCQKSDDNLNINYTGTGSVSRGQGTSTTPNLLSGCNGSRVSSEGTIKALDGTTWTLPGENQFAAGAKASDLYNDCNNVRPSNISQASLPASGTIIDSDGTIITAYVFADNYFELYVNGVLIGVDPVPYTPFNSSVMKFKVKKPYTIAFKLIDWEENLGVGSEANNGNPFHAGDAGLVATFSDGTKTDGTWKAQTFYIAPLEDVNAVKEESDGTRSSASASTTPGCDGSCLAIHWPIPLDWNSKAYDDSGWPGATIYTAAAAGATNKLAYSNFTSTWAGASFIWSSNLVLDNVVLVRKTVQ
;
A
#
# COMPACT_ATOMS: atom_id res chain seq x y z
N MET A 1 -34.84 79.27 3.61
CA MET A 1 -35.47 79.69 2.34
C MET A 1 -34.40 79.78 1.26
N LYS A 2 -34.69 79.24 0.07
CA LYS A 2 -33.92 79.28 -1.21
C LYS A 2 -32.61 78.46 -1.24
N LYS A 3 -32.57 77.24 -1.79
CA LYS A 3 -32.55 76.75 -3.21
C LYS A 3 -31.25 77.06 -4.00
N GLN A 4 -30.80 76.00 -4.71
CA GLN A 4 -29.96 75.91 -5.92
C GLN A 4 -28.44 75.74 -5.76
N THR A 5 -27.70 74.89 -6.50
CA THR A 5 -27.93 73.71 -7.38
C THR A 5 -26.56 73.25 -7.90
N GLY A 6 -26.42 71.96 -8.25
CA GLY A 6 -25.39 71.42 -9.17
C GLY A 6 -24.06 71.02 -8.50
N PHE A 7 -23.36 69.94 -8.87
CA PHE A 7 -23.43 69.08 -10.04
C PHE A 7 -22.80 67.72 -9.67
N ALA A 8 -23.25 66.66 -10.33
CA ALA A 8 -22.87 65.27 -10.10
C ALA A 8 -21.43 64.94 -10.49
N ARG A 9 -20.78 64.03 -9.75
CA ARG A 9 -19.83 63.04 -10.29
C ARG A 9 -20.03 61.71 -9.58
N ILE A 10 -20.65 60.78 -10.30
CA ILE A 10 -20.70 59.35 -9.98
C ILE A 10 -19.30 58.81 -10.29
N LEU A 11 -18.56 58.41 -9.26
CA LEU A 11 -17.38 57.55 -9.43
C LEU A 11 -17.86 56.10 -9.43
N PHE A 12 -17.83 55.47 -10.59
CA PHE A 12 -17.88 54.02 -10.72
C PHE A 12 -16.62 53.43 -10.07
N LEU A 13 -16.81 52.68 -9.00
CA LEU A 13 -15.76 51.85 -8.40
C LEU A 13 -15.79 50.50 -9.12
N GLU A 14 -15.01 50.35 -10.19
CA GLU A 14 -14.82 49.05 -10.83
C GLU A 14 -13.94 48.19 -9.92
N CYS A 15 -14.54 47.12 -9.42
CA CYS A 15 -13.87 46.04 -8.70
C CYS A 15 -13.06 45.23 -9.72
N LEU A 16 -11.74 45.43 -9.74
CA LEU A 16 -10.83 44.65 -10.57
C LEU A 16 -10.66 43.26 -9.96
N LEU A 17 -11.51 42.33 -10.39
CA LEU A 17 -11.38 40.90 -10.08
C LEU A 17 -10.16 40.36 -10.83
N LEU A 18 -9.01 40.29 -10.16
CA LEU A 18 -7.83 39.59 -10.66
C LEU A 18 -8.10 38.08 -10.64
N LEU A 19 -8.67 37.57 -11.73
CA LEU A 19 -8.57 36.15 -12.08
C LEU A 19 -7.11 35.86 -12.39
N THR A 20 -6.38 35.34 -11.39
CA THR A 20 -5.12 34.64 -11.65
C THR A 20 -5.47 33.37 -12.42
N LEU A 21 -5.45 33.43 -13.76
CA LEU A 21 -5.27 32.23 -14.56
C LEU A 21 -3.88 31.70 -14.19
N SER A 22 -3.83 30.73 -13.28
CA SER A 22 -2.67 29.85 -13.20
C SER A 22 -2.55 29.22 -14.58
N CYS A 23 -1.49 29.57 -15.29
CA CYS A 23 -1.09 28.85 -16.48
C CYS A 23 -0.72 27.43 -16.01
N GLN A 24 -1.69 26.50 -16.04
CA GLN A 24 -1.35 25.08 -16.06
C GLN A 24 -0.54 24.91 -17.32
N LYS A 25 0.77 24.76 -17.15
CA LYS A 25 1.63 24.28 -18.22
C LYS A 25 1.14 22.85 -18.49
N SER A 26 0.28 22.70 -19.48
CA SER A 26 -0.07 21.40 -20.03
C SER A 26 1.22 20.82 -20.59
N ASP A 27 1.87 19.94 -19.84
CA ASP A 27 2.98 19.10 -20.32
C ASP A 27 2.45 18.05 -21.32
N ASP A 28 1.64 18.48 -22.30
CA ASP A 28 0.93 17.65 -23.28
C ASP A 28 1.86 17.12 -24.40
N ASN A 29 3.17 17.04 -24.16
CA ASN A 29 4.12 16.58 -25.16
C ASN A 29 5.32 15.81 -24.59
N LEU A 30 5.16 15.16 -23.44
CA LEU A 30 6.07 14.08 -23.08
C LEU A 30 5.66 12.82 -23.83
N ASN A 31 6.46 12.46 -24.85
CA ASN A 31 6.34 11.19 -25.55
C ASN A 31 6.80 10.06 -24.62
N ILE A 32 5.92 9.65 -23.70
CA ILE A 32 6.16 8.54 -22.79
C ILE A 32 5.97 7.25 -23.58
N ASN A 33 7.09 6.64 -23.97
CA ASN A 33 7.09 5.37 -24.69
C ASN A 33 7.43 4.25 -23.71
N TYR A 34 6.40 3.58 -23.19
CA TYR A 34 6.54 2.35 -22.41
C TYR A 34 6.13 1.16 -23.27
N THR A 35 6.99 0.15 -23.36
CA THR A 35 6.75 -1.04 -24.19
C THR A 35 6.30 -2.26 -23.38
N GLY A 36 6.16 -2.13 -22.07
CA GLY A 36 5.65 -3.19 -21.19
C GLY A 36 4.14 -3.36 -21.30
N THR A 37 3.60 -4.31 -20.54
CA THR A 37 2.16 -4.64 -20.51
C THR A 37 1.35 -3.76 -19.57
N GLY A 38 2.01 -3.01 -18.67
CA GLY A 38 1.36 -2.14 -17.71
C GLY A 38 0.82 -0.83 -18.28
N SER A 39 -0.24 -0.31 -17.67
CA SER A 39 -0.82 1.00 -17.97
C SER A 39 -0.03 2.09 -17.27
N VAL A 40 0.41 3.11 -18.00
CA VAL A 40 1.15 4.25 -17.43
C VAL A 40 0.20 5.37 -17.02
N SER A 41 0.35 5.91 -15.80
CA SER A 41 -0.29 7.16 -15.38
C SER A 41 0.75 8.20 -14.96
N ARG A 42 0.32 9.46 -14.81
CA ARG A 42 1.19 10.56 -14.38
C ARG A 42 0.48 11.49 -13.41
N GLY A 43 1.18 11.83 -12.34
CA GLY A 43 0.77 12.84 -11.37
C GLY A 43 -0.42 12.42 -10.52
N GLN A 44 -1.12 13.42 -9.98
CA GLN A 44 -2.07 13.22 -8.90
C GLN A 44 -3.41 12.63 -9.36
N GLY A 45 -3.86 11.60 -8.65
CA GLY A 45 -5.18 11.02 -8.78
C GLY A 45 -6.28 11.88 -8.16
N THR A 46 -7.53 11.49 -8.40
CA THR A 46 -8.72 12.11 -7.82
C THR A 46 -9.20 11.31 -6.61
N SER A 47 -9.20 11.91 -5.43
CA SER A 47 -9.74 11.27 -4.22
C SER A 47 -11.26 11.05 -4.35
N THR A 48 -11.70 9.84 -4.03
CA THR A 48 -13.12 9.45 -3.91
C THR A 48 -13.51 9.17 -2.47
N THR A 49 -12.55 8.70 -1.67
CA THR A 49 -12.68 8.50 -0.22
C THR A 49 -11.59 9.32 0.45
N PRO A 50 -11.92 10.42 1.15
CA PRO A 50 -10.89 11.32 1.68
C PRO A 50 -10.02 10.69 2.78
N ASN A 51 -10.56 9.83 3.63
CA ASN A 51 -9.79 9.17 4.68
C ASN A 51 -10.53 7.93 5.20
N LEU A 52 -9.92 6.76 5.06
CA LEU A 52 -10.47 5.49 5.54
C LEU A 52 -10.44 5.37 7.07
N LEU A 53 -9.47 5.99 7.74
CA LEU A 53 -9.27 5.88 9.18
C LEU A 53 -9.30 7.24 9.88
N SER A 54 -10.40 7.97 9.76
CA SER A 54 -10.56 9.29 10.39
C SER A 54 -10.69 9.28 11.93
N GLY A 55 -10.96 8.11 12.53
CA GLY A 55 -11.19 7.96 13.98
C GLY A 55 -9.94 7.71 14.82
N CYS A 56 -8.76 7.55 14.20
CA CYS A 56 -7.53 7.23 14.93
C CYS A 56 -6.66 8.47 15.13
N ASN A 57 -6.32 8.78 16.38
CA ASN A 57 -5.47 9.93 16.66
C ASN A 57 -4.04 9.69 16.14
N GLY A 58 -3.50 10.65 15.38
CA GLY A 58 -2.16 10.57 14.81
C GLY A 58 -2.07 9.68 13.57
N SER A 59 -3.19 9.17 13.04
CA SER A 59 -3.18 8.50 11.74
C SER A 59 -2.91 9.48 10.61
N ARG A 60 -2.06 9.09 9.67
CA ARG A 60 -1.97 9.78 8.38
C ARG A 60 -3.25 9.61 7.57
N VAL A 61 -3.46 10.53 6.64
CA VAL A 61 -4.62 10.49 5.74
C VAL A 61 -4.51 9.26 4.85
N SER A 62 -5.45 8.33 4.99
CA SER A 62 -5.53 7.11 4.19
C SER A 62 -6.62 7.27 3.14
N SER A 63 -6.37 8.14 2.17
CA SER A 63 -7.32 8.37 1.08
C SER A 63 -7.39 7.16 0.15
N GLU A 64 -8.52 7.04 -0.55
CA GLU A 64 -8.64 6.26 -1.78
C GLU A 64 -9.10 7.16 -2.92
N GLY A 65 -8.80 6.75 -4.14
CA GLY A 65 -9.20 7.50 -5.31
C GLY A 65 -9.08 6.74 -6.61
N THR A 66 -9.09 7.49 -7.71
CA THR A 66 -8.90 6.94 -9.04
C THR A 66 -7.97 7.80 -9.88
N ILE A 67 -7.31 7.19 -10.86
CA ILE A 67 -6.55 7.89 -11.90
C ILE A 67 -6.83 7.27 -13.27
N LYS A 68 -6.90 8.11 -14.29
CA LYS A 68 -6.95 7.67 -15.69
C LYS A 68 -5.53 7.58 -16.24
N ALA A 69 -5.14 6.39 -16.66
CA ALA A 69 -3.88 6.12 -17.34
C ALA A 69 -3.89 6.67 -18.79
N LEU A 70 -2.71 6.74 -19.40
CA LEU A 70 -2.50 7.26 -20.76
C LEU A 70 -3.21 6.43 -21.84
N ASP A 71 -3.43 5.14 -21.57
CA ASP A 71 -4.19 4.22 -22.44
C ASP A 71 -5.73 4.36 -22.26
N GLY A 72 -6.18 5.22 -21.34
CA GLY A 72 -7.58 5.48 -21.02
C GLY A 72 -8.16 4.60 -19.91
N THR A 73 -7.43 3.57 -19.45
CA THR A 73 -7.81 2.70 -18.34
C THR A 73 -7.93 3.50 -17.04
N THR A 74 -8.89 3.17 -16.19
CA THR A 74 -9.05 3.81 -14.87
C THR A 74 -8.60 2.86 -13.78
N TRP A 75 -7.74 3.33 -12.89
CA TRP A 75 -7.14 2.58 -11.80
C TRP A 75 -7.60 3.11 -10.45
N THR A 76 -7.85 2.22 -9.51
CA THR A 76 -8.08 2.56 -8.09
C THR A 76 -6.75 2.82 -7.40
N LEU A 77 -6.68 3.85 -6.57
CA LEU A 77 -5.47 4.29 -5.86
C LEU A 77 -5.65 4.22 -4.33
N PRO A 78 -4.63 3.77 -3.57
CA PRO A 78 -3.37 3.15 -4.06
C PRO A 78 -3.60 1.78 -4.70
N GLY A 79 -4.75 1.16 -4.46
CA GLY A 79 -5.15 -0.09 -5.09
C GLY A 79 -6.51 -0.52 -4.59
N GLU A 80 -7.20 -1.36 -5.36
CA GLU A 80 -8.42 -2.01 -4.87
C GLU A 80 -8.12 -2.74 -3.56
N ASN A 81 -9.00 -2.70 -2.57
CA ASN A 81 -8.74 -3.35 -1.30
C ASN A 81 -10.03 -3.72 -0.57
N GLN A 82 -9.88 -4.49 0.50
CA GLN A 82 -10.92 -5.01 1.37
C GLN A 82 -10.98 -4.24 2.70
N PHE A 83 -10.37 -3.06 2.82
CA PHE A 83 -10.36 -2.34 4.10
C PHE A 83 -11.78 -1.98 4.54
N ALA A 84 -12.67 -1.53 3.65
CA ALA A 84 -14.03 -1.19 4.05
C ALA A 84 -14.90 -2.42 4.38
N ALA A 85 -14.75 -3.52 3.62
CA ALA A 85 -15.67 -4.67 3.67
C ALA A 85 -15.15 -5.89 4.46
N GLY A 86 -13.84 -6.06 4.51
CA GLY A 86 -13.17 -7.22 5.10
C GLY A 86 -13.18 -7.20 6.64
N ALA A 87 -13.20 -8.38 7.23
CA ALA A 87 -13.03 -8.55 8.67
C ALA A 87 -11.64 -8.05 9.09
N LYS A 88 -11.59 -7.15 10.07
CA LYS A 88 -10.33 -6.63 10.61
C LYS A 88 -9.62 -7.74 11.37
N ALA A 89 -8.31 -7.86 11.19
CA ALA A 89 -7.48 -8.75 11.98
C ALA A 89 -7.53 -8.36 13.48
N SER A 90 -7.27 -9.30 14.38
CA SER A 90 -7.17 -8.98 15.81
C SER A 90 -5.85 -8.27 16.10
N ASP A 91 -5.89 -7.26 16.96
CA ASP A 91 -4.71 -6.48 17.33
C ASP A 91 -3.72 -7.32 18.16
N LEU A 92 -2.50 -7.48 17.65
CA LEU A 92 -1.35 -7.84 18.48
C LEU A 92 -0.80 -6.58 19.17
N TYR A 93 -0.71 -5.48 18.42
CA TYR A 93 -0.46 -4.13 18.88
C TYR A 93 -1.19 -3.15 17.97
N ASN A 94 -1.95 -2.21 18.52
CA ASN A 94 -2.65 -1.19 17.75
C ASN A 94 -2.91 0.05 18.61
N ASP A 95 -2.28 1.16 18.24
CA ASP A 95 -2.45 2.45 18.92
C ASP A 95 -3.87 3.01 18.79
N CYS A 96 -4.55 2.78 17.67
CA CYS A 96 -5.91 3.26 17.42
C CYS A 96 -6.92 2.64 18.40
N ASN A 97 -6.68 1.40 18.84
CA ASN A 97 -7.56 0.66 19.74
C ASN A 97 -7.01 0.57 21.18
N ASN A 98 -5.94 1.30 21.51
CA ASN A 98 -5.26 1.24 22.80
C ASN A 98 -4.75 -0.17 23.19
N VAL A 99 -4.43 -1.01 22.21
CA VAL A 99 -3.84 -2.35 22.43
C VAL A 99 -2.33 -2.21 22.38
N ARG A 100 -1.68 -2.14 23.56
CA ARG A 100 -0.24 -1.86 23.67
C ARG A 100 0.51 -2.87 24.57
N PRO A 101 0.48 -4.17 24.28
CA PRO A 101 1.25 -5.12 25.08
C PRO A 101 2.74 -4.87 24.85
N SER A 102 3.54 -4.98 25.93
CA SER A 102 5.00 -4.76 25.85
C SER A 102 5.74 -5.95 25.23
N ASN A 103 5.09 -7.11 25.13
CA ASN A 103 5.60 -8.33 24.51
C ASN A 103 4.46 -9.36 24.33
N ILE A 104 4.78 -10.48 23.67
CA ILE A 104 3.81 -11.52 23.32
C ILE A 104 3.09 -12.16 24.53
N SER A 105 3.73 -12.22 25.71
CA SER A 105 3.11 -12.82 26.91
C SER A 105 1.95 -11.99 27.47
N GLN A 106 1.89 -10.69 27.13
CA GLN A 106 0.82 -9.77 27.53
C GLN A 106 -0.24 -9.60 26.45
N ALA A 107 -0.02 -10.15 25.25
CA ALA A 107 -0.95 -10.02 24.14
C ALA A 107 -2.17 -10.92 24.35
N SER A 108 -3.35 -10.40 24.02
CA SER A 108 -4.58 -11.19 23.97
C SER A 108 -4.73 -11.81 22.58
N LEU A 109 -4.67 -13.13 22.50
CA LEU A 109 -4.83 -13.85 21.23
C LEU A 109 -6.31 -14.18 20.98
N PRO A 110 -6.78 -14.15 19.73
CA PRO A 110 -8.16 -14.51 19.41
C PRO A 110 -8.48 -15.94 19.85
N ALA A 111 -9.65 -16.16 20.46
CA ALA A 111 -10.04 -17.48 20.97
C ALA A 111 -10.34 -18.48 19.84
N SER A 112 -10.88 -17.98 18.72
CA SER A 112 -11.26 -18.77 17.55
C SER A 112 -10.79 -18.09 16.26
N GLY A 113 -11.06 -18.71 15.12
CA GLY A 113 -10.63 -18.23 13.81
C GLY A 113 -11.44 -18.87 12.68
N THR A 114 -11.16 -18.46 11.45
CA THR A 114 -11.88 -18.92 10.25
C THR A 114 -11.64 -20.42 10.03
N ILE A 115 -12.72 -21.20 9.85
CA ILE A 115 -12.61 -22.63 9.55
C ILE A 115 -12.67 -22.82 8.03
N ILE A 116 -11.56 -23.22 7.43
CA ILE A 116 -11.45 -23.54 6.00
C ILE A 116 -11.68 -25.04 5.80
N ASP A 117 -10.93 -25.86 6.54
CA ASP A 117 -11.06 -27.31 6.54
C ASP A 117 -11.42 -27.80 7.93
N SER A 118 -12.58 -28.43 8.08
CA SER A 118 -13.07 -28.90 9.39
C SER A 118 -12.17 -29.97 10.02
N ASP A 119 -11.45 -30.74 9.19
CA ASP A 119 -10.47 -31.76 9.59
C ASP A 119 -9.01 -31.22 9.60
N GLY A 120 -8.83 -29.92 9.42
CA GLY A 120 -7.52 -29.25 9.45
C GLY A 120 -6.95 -29.03 10.85
N THR A 121 -5.80 -28.36 10.90
CA THR A 121 -5.17 -27.89 12.14
C THR A 121 -5.37 -26.38 12.31
N ILE A 122 -5.44 -25.92 13.56
CA ILE A 122 -5.51 -24.47 13.84
C ILE A 122 -4.11 -23.90 13.70
N ILE A 123 -3.97 -22.91 12.82
CA ILE A 123 -2.78 -22.11 12.62
C ILE A 123 -3.02 -20.72 13.20
N THR A 124 -2.06 -20.22 13.98
CA THR A 124 -2.01 -18.82 14.40
C THR A 124 -0.99 -18.09 13.52
N ALA A 125 -1.41 -17.00 12.88
CA ALA A 125 -0.57 -16.12 12.09
C ALA A 125 -0.31 -14.83 12.85
N TYR A 126 0.96 -14.43 12.96
CA TYR A 126 1.38 -13.12 13.43
C TYR A 126 1.92 -12.34 12.25
N VAL A 127 1.48 -11.09 12.09
CA VAL A 127 1.78 -10.27 10.92
C VAL A 127 2.15 -8.86 11.36
N PHE A 128 3.23 -8.34 10.80
CA PHE A 128 3.54 -6.92 10.78
C PHE A 128 3.73 -6.52 9.31
N ALA A 129 3.03 -5.45 8.90
CA ALA A 129 3.15 -4.89 7.57
C ALA A 129 3.43 -3.38 7.69
N ASP A 130 4.25 -2.90 6.77
CA ASP A 130 4.48 -1.49 6.49
C ASP A 130 3.97 -1.28 5.04
N ASN A 131 2.74 -0.81 4.78
CA ASN A 131 1.69 -0.43 5.74
C ASN A 131 0.53 -1.46 5.84
N TYR A 132 -0.15 -1.78 4.73
CA TYR A 132 -1.42 -2.53 4.77
C TYR A 132 -1.27 -3.96 4.23
N PHE A 133 -2.04 -4.88 4.80
CA PHE A 133 -2.14 -6.26 4.31
C PHE A 133 -3.57 -6.79 4.25
N GLU A 134 -3.77 -7.78 3.38
CA GLU A 134 -4.90 -8.70 3.39
C GLU A 134 -4.37 -10.13 3.37
N LEU A 135 -4.74 -10.94 4.36
CA LEU A 135 -4.34 -12.34 4.40
C LEU A 135 -5.42 -13.23 3.83
N TYR A 136 -5.04 -14.07 2.87
CA TYR A 136 -5.86 -15.12 2.29
C TYR A 136 -5.23 -16.49 2.52
N VAL A 137 -6.07 -17.51 2.77
CA VAL A 137 -5.65 -18.90 2.83
C VAL A 137 -6.57 -19.74 1.94
N ASN A 138 -5.99 -20.42 0.94
CA ASN A 138 -6.74 -21.12 -0.12
C ASN A 138 -7.85 -20.25 -0.78
N GLY A 139 -7.59 -18.94 -0.90
CA GLY A 139 -8.52 -17.94 -1.42
C GLY A 139 -9.60 -17.44 -0.47
N VAL A 140 -9.64 -17.93 0.77
CA VAL A 140 -10.53 -17.41 1.82
C VAL A 140 -9.86 -16.23 2.51
N LEU A 141 -10.51 -15.06 2.52
CA LEU A 141 -10.05 -13.89 3.29
C LEU A 141 -10.08 -14.21 4.79
N ILE A 142 -8.93 -14.21 5.43
CA ILE A 142 -8.76 -14.47 6.87
C ILE A 142 -8.92 -13.17 7.66
N GLY A 143 -8.36 -12.08 7.15
CA GLY A 143 -8.44 -10.78 7.78
C GLY A 143 -7.67 -9.72 7.00
N VAL A 144 -8.07 -8.48 7.20
CA VAL A 144 -7.39 -7.29 6.67
C VAL A 144 -6.76 -6.51 7.80
N ASP A 145 -5.70 -5.77 7.51
CA ASP A 145 -5.07 -4.91 8.49
C ASP A 145 -6.09 -3.90 9.06
N PRO A 146 -6.17 -3.73 10.40
CA PRO A 146 -7.03 -2.74 11.01
C PRO A 146 -6.59 -1.29 10.79
N VAL A 147 -5.37 -1.04 10.32
CA VAL A 147 -4.82 0.29 10.03
C VAL A 147 -4.24 0.32 8.61
N PRO A 148 -4.78 1.12 7.69
CA PRO A 148 -4.34 1.11 6.29
C PRO A 148 -3.00 1.80 6.08
N TYR A 149 -2.66 2.81 6.88
CA TYR A 149 -1.44 3.60 6.68
C TYR A 149 -0.62 3.69 7.97
N THR A 150 -1.04 4.53 8.92
CA THR A 150 -0.38 4.68 10.22
C THR A 150 -1.41 5.07 11.28
N PRO A 151 -1.12 4.91 12.59
CA PRO A 151 0.11 4.39 13.20
C PRO A 151 0.39 2.93 12.87
N PHE A 152 1.67 2.54 12.87
CA PHE A 152 2.07 1.14 12.66
C PHE A 152 1.47 0.21 13.71
N ASN A 153 0.98 -0.94 13.26
CA ASN A 153 0.34 -1.96 14.06
C ASN A 153 0.92 -3.34 13.75
N SER A 154 0.59 -4.32 14.57
CA SER A 154 0.79 -5.72 14.26
C SER A 154 -0.47 -6.50 14.60
N SER A 155 -0.67 -7.58 13.87
CA SER A 155 -1.92 -8.31 13.85
C SER A 155 -1.70 -9.78 14.18
N VAL A 156 -2.74 -10.39 14.74
CA VAL A 156 -2.80 -11.84 14.96
C VAL A 156 -4.14 -12.39 14.47
N MET A 157 -4.10 -13.50 13.75
CA MET A 157 -5.29 -14.23 13.31
C MET A 157 -5.15 -15.72 13.57
N LYS A 158 -6.29 -16.41 13.61
CA LYS A 158 -6.34 -17.87 13.59
C LYS A 158 -7.15 -18.35 12.39
N PHE A 159 -6.75 -19.47 11.82
CA PHE A 159 -7.53 -20.20 10.83
C PHE A 159 -7.33 -21.70 10.98
N LYS A 160 -8.29 -22.51 10.53
CA LYS A 160 -8.19 -23.97 10.54
C LYS A 160 -8.11 -24.49 9.11
N VAL A 161 -7.00 -25.12 8.74
CA VAL A 161 -6.72 -25.55 7.36
C VAL A 161 -5.98 -26.88 7.32
N LYS A 162 -6.13 -27.63 6.22
CA LYS A 162 -5.43 -28.89 5.98
C LYS A 162 -4.32 -28.69 4.96
N LYS A 163 -3.17 -29.29 5.23
CA LYS A 163 -2.02 -29.32 4.32
C LYS A 163 -2.27 -30.24 3.10
N PRO A 164 -1.72 -29.92 1.91
CA PRO A 164 -1.04 -28.66 1.60
C PRO A 164 -2.03 -27.51 1.44
N TYR A 165 -1.61 -26.28 1.76
CA TYR A 165 -2.41 -25.08 1.62
C TYR A 165 -1.57 -23.90 1.12
N THR A 166 -2.23 -22.89 0.55
CA THR A 166 -1.58 -21.69 0.04
C THR A 166 -1.90 -20.53 0.95
N ILE A 167 -0.86 -19.83 1.39
CA ILE A 167 -0.94 -18.52 2.03
C ILE A 167 -0.70 -17.46 0.97
N ALA A 168 -1.51 -16.41 0.97
CA ALA A 168 -1.32 -15.29 0.08
C ALA A 168 -1.59 -13.98 0.80
N PHE A 169 -0.73 -12.98 0.57
CA PHE A 169 -0.97 -11.62 1.04
C PHE A 169 -1.10 -10.67 -0.15
N LYS A 170 -2.08 -9.77 -0.05
CA LYS A 170 -2.08 -8.53 -0.82
C LYS A 170 -1.53 -7.46 0.09
N LEU A 171 -0.53 -6.74 -0.38
CA LEU A 171 0.19 -5.74 0.39
C LEU A 171 0.08 -4.41 -0.34
N ILE A 172 -0.13 -3.35 0.42
CA ILE A 172 -0.19 -1.98 -0.10
C ILE A 172 0.72 -1.11 0.77
N ASP A 173 1.74 -0.54 0.14
CA ASP A 173 2.43 0.64 0.67
C ASP A 173 1.52 1.84 0.40
N TRP A 174 1.04 2.48 1.46
CA TRP A 174 -0.05 3.44 1.36
C TRP A 174 0.51 4.82 1.03
N GLU A 175 -0.06 5.46 0.01
CA GLU A 175 0.37 6.79 -0.42
C GLU A 175 -0.53 7.90 0.14
N GLU A 176 0.08 9.03 0.52
CA GLU A 176 -0.67 10.25 0.86
C GLU A 176 -1.00 11.05 -0.41
N ASN A 177 -0.03 11.14 -1.32
CA ASN A 177 -0.18 11.79 -2.62
C ASN A 177 -0.69 10.76 -3.65
N LEU A 178 -2.00 10.52 -3.67
CA LEU A 178 -2.66 9.54 -4.56
C LEU A 178 -2.14 9.60 -6.01
N GLY A 179 -1.71 8.46 -6.55
CA GLY A 179 -1.23 8.29 -7.91
C GLY A 179 0.26 8.59 -8.10
N VAL A 180 0.90 9.24 -7.12
CA VAL A 180 2.31 9.62 -7.14
C VAL A 180 3.19 8.59 -6.41
N GLY A 181 2.64 7.81 -5.48
CA GLY A 181 3.38 6.84 -4.65
C GLY A 181 4.21 7.49 -3.55
N SER A 182 3.83 8.68 -3.09
CA SER A 182 4.66 9.46 -2.17
C SER A 182 3.88 10.03 -0.99
N GLU A 183 4.65 10.53 -0.04
CA GLU A 183 4.18 10.97 1.25
C GLU A 183 4.94 12.21 1.76
N ALA A 184 4.32 12.98 2.66
CA ALA A 184 5.01 14.08 3.30
C ALA A 184 5.89 13.56 4.44
N ASN A 185 7.22 13.69 4.35
CA ASN A 185 8.12 13.24 5.41
C ASN A 185 9.35 14.14 5.54
N ASN A 186 9.74 14.49 6.77
CA ASN A 186 10.94 15.29 7.08
C ASN A 186 11.12 16.57 6.23
N GLY A 187 10.02 17.26 5.90
CA GLY A 187 10.04 18.48 5.09
C GLY A 187 10.09 18.25 3.58
N ASN A 188 10.14 17.00 3.11
CA ASN A 188 9.91 16.63 1.73
C ASN A 188 8.43 16.28 1.52
N PRO A 189 7.66 17.03 0.69
CA PRO A 189 6.26 16.73 0.42
C PRO A 189 6.03 15.51 -0.49
N PHE A 190 7.08 15.01 -1.17
CA PHE A 190 7.02 13.88 -2.11
C PHE A 190 8.08 12.82 -1.78
N HIS A 191 8.22 12.48 -0.50
CA HIS A 191 9.09 11.39 -0.08
C HIS A 191 8.51 10.05 -0.56
N ALA A 192 9.29 9.21 -1.22
CA ALA A 192 8.92 7.82 -1.46
C ALA A 192 9.08 7.04 -0.15
N GLY A 193 7.99 6.43 0.33
CA GLY A 193 7.95 5.66 1.57
C GLY A 193 8.69 4.32 1.46
N ASP A 194 8.90 3.64 2.58
CA ASP A 194 9.36 2.26 2.60
C ASP A 194 8.24 1.33 3.04
N ALA A 195 8.29 0.09 2.53
CA ALA A 195 7.32 -0.94 2.81
C ALA A 195 7.93 -2.15 3.56
N GLY A 196 7.13 -3.20 3.73
CA GLY A 196 7.63 -4.53 4.04
C GLY A 196 6.64 -5.41 4.77
N LEU A 197 6.77 -6.72 4.57
CA LEU A 197 6.00 -7.74 5.30
C LEU A 197 6.94 -8.63 6.10
N VAL A 198 6.63 -8.84 7.39
CA VAL A 198 7.18 -9.95 8.17
C VAL A 198 6.02 -10.73 8.81
N ALA A 199 6.05 -12.06 8.67
CA ALA A 199 5.04 -12.91 9.28
C ALA A 199 5.59 -14.26 9.75
N THR A 200 5.01 -14.76 10.84
CA THR A 200 5.28 -16.10 11.37
C THR A 200 3.97 -16.85 11.63
N PHE A 201 4.02 -18.16 11.46
CA PHE A 201 2.87 -19.05 11.60
C PHE A 201 3.19 -20.17 12.59
N SER A 202 2.19 -20.61 13.36
CA SER A 202 2.38 -21.61 14.42
C SER A 202 2.73 -23.02 13.92
N ASP A 203 2.64 -23.29 12.62
CA ASP A 203 3.16 -24.53 12.01
C ASP A 203 4.64 -24.45 11.61
N GLY A 204 5.31 -23.35 11.94
CA GLY A 204 6.72 -23.10 11.64
C GLY A 204 6.96 -22.39 10.30
N THR A 205 5.92 -22.10 9.52
CA THR A 205 6.05 -21.27 8.32
C THR A 205 6.47 -19.84 8.72
N LYS A 206 7.37 -19.24 7.95
CA LYS A 206 7.89 -17.88 8.16
C LYS A 206 8.08 -17.20 6.82
N THR A 207 8.02 -15.88 6.80
CA THR A 207 8.43 -15.10 5.62
C THR A 207 9.93 -15.22 5.41
N ASP A 208 10.31 -15.61 4.19
CA ASP A 208 11.70 -15.76 3.73
C ASP A 208 11.75 -15.66 2.19
N GLY A 209 12.94 -15.77 1.61
CA GLY A 209 13.13 -15.67 0.15
C GLY A 209 12.53 -16.81 -0.67
N THR A 210 11.92 -17.82 -0.04
CA THR A 210 11.22 -18.92 -0.74
C THR A 210 9.75 -18.61 -1.01
N TRP A 211 9.26 -17.46 -0.55
CA TRP A 211 7.96 -16.90 -0.97
C TRP A 211 8.06 -16.37 -2.39
N LYS A 212 6.95 -16.37 -3.12
CA LYS A 212 6.81 -15.65 -4.38
C LYS A 212 6.37 -14.22 -4.10
N ALA A 213 6.84 -13.24 -4.87
CA ALA A 213 6.44 -11.84 -4.73
C ALA A 213 6.40 -11.13 -6.09
N GLN A 214 5.29 -10.47 -6.43
CA GLN A 214 5.15 -9.75 -7.70
C GLN A 214 4.45 -8.41 -7.48
N THR A 215 4.99 -7.34 -8.06
CA THR A 215 4.40 -6.00 -8.04
C THR A 215 3.30 -5.81 -9.10
N PHE A 216 2.29 -5.01 -8.75
CA PHE A 216 1.11 -4.67 -9.56
C PHE A 216 0.84 -3.16 -9.61
N TYR A 217 1.58 -2.37 -8.83
CA TYR A 217 1.57 -0.91 -8.92
C TYR A 217 2.96 -0.41 -8.52
N ILE A 218 3.59 0.38 -9.37
CA ILE A 218 4.92 0.96 -9.13
C ILE A 218 4.84 2.48 -9.29
N ALA A 219 5.26 3.22 -8.26
CA ALA A 219 5.38 4.68 -8.22
C ALA A 219 6.22 5.09 -7.00
N PRO A 220 6.82 6.29 -6.97
CA PRO A 220 7.02 7.26 -8.04
C PRO A 220 8.09 6.82 -9.04
N LEU A 221 7.90 7.13 -10.33
CA LEU A 221 8.89 6.90 -11.39
C LEU A 221 9.21 8.20 -12.15
N GLU A 222 10.50 8.47 -12.38
CA GLU A 222 10.92 9.50 -13.36
C GLU A 222 10.90 8.96 -14.79
N ASP A 223 11.25 7.69 -14.95
CA ASP A 223 11.32 6.99 -16.23
C ASP A 223 10.72 5.58 -16.08
N VAL A 224 9.64 5.34 -16.83
CA VAL A 224 8.97 4.04 -16.89
C VAL A 224 9.85 2.93 -17.46
N ASN A 225 10.89 3.27 -18.23
CA ASN A 225 11.85 2.30 -18.76
C ASN A 225 12.86 1.82 -17.71
N ALA A 226 12.86 2.40 -16.51
CA ALA A 226 13.61 1.87 -15.38
C ALA A 226 12.96 0.60 -14.80
N VAL A 227 11.70 0.32 -15.17
CA VAL A 227 10.98 -0.92 -14.87
C VAL A 227 11.15 -1.92 -16.01
N LYS A 228 11.53 -3.15 -15.66
CA LYS A 228 11.70 -4.26 -16.61
C LYS A 228 10.58 -5.27 -16.45
N GLU A 229 9.99 -5.66 -17.57
CA GLU A 229 9.16 -6.87 -17.67
C GLU A 229 9.98 -7.95 -18.38
N GLU A 230 10.37 -8.97 -17.64
CA GLU A 230 11.17 -10.09 -18.15
C GLU A 230 10.28 -11.10 -18.89
N SER A 231 10.88 -11.94 -19.73
CA SER A 231 10.15 -12.91 -20.55
C SER A 231 9.37 -13.96 -19.76
N ASP A 232 9.70 -14.16 -18.48
CA ASP A 232 9.00 -15.08 -17.57
C ASP A 232 7.81 -14.42 -16.85
N GLY A 233 7.53 -13.14 -17.13
CA GLY A 233 6.47 -12.37 -16.49
C GLY A 233 6.92 -11.58 -15.26
N THR A 234 8.19 -11.70 -14.85
CA THR A 234 8.75 -10.91 -13.74
C THR A 234 8.70 -9.42 -14.08
N ARG A 235 8.11 -8.63 -13.19
CA ARG A 235 8.18 -7.16 -13.23
C ARG A 235 9.12 -6.69 -12.14
N SER A 236 10.13 -5.92 -12.51
CA SER A 236 11.19 -5.49 -11.62
C SER A 236 11.48 -4.00 -11.76
N SER A 237 11.48 -3.31 -10.63
CA SER A 237 11.90 -1.91 -10.46
C SER A 237 13.24 -1.80 -9.72
N ALA A 238 14.01 -2.90 -9.63
CA ALA A 238 15.29 -2.93 -8.90
C ALA A 238 16.32 -1.90 -9.41
N SER A 239 16.24 -1.48 -10.67
CA SER A 239 17.11 -0.47 -11.27
C SER A 239 16.57 0.96 -11.21
N ALA A 240 15.35 1.16 -10.71
CA ALA A 240 14.74 2.47 -10.63
C ALA A 240 15.30 3.28 -9.44
N SER A 241 15.39 4.60 -9.61
CA SER A 241 15.82 5.51 -8.55
C SER A 241 14.78 5.54 -7.42
N THR A 242 15.22 5.27 -6.19
CA THR A 242 14.36 5.34 -4.99
C THR A 242 14.23 6.75 -4.41
N THR A 243 14.87 7.74 -5.04
CA THR A 243 14.75 9.16 -4.70
C THR A 243 14.41 9.98 -5.96
N PRO A 244 13.24 9.76 -6.57
CA PRO A 244 12.87 10.48 -7.79
C PRO A 244 12.61 11.95 -7.47
N GLY A 245 13.05 12.84 -8.36
CA GLY A 245 12.89 14.30 -8.29
C GLY A 245 11.78 14.84 -9.18
N CYS A 246 10.80 13.99 -9.55
CA CYS A 246 9.64 14.38 -10.37
C CYS A 246 8.47 14.99 -9.58
N ASP A 247 8.56 15.05 -8.25
CA ASP A 247 7.55 15.61 -7.34
C ASP A 247 6.13 15.09 -7.67
N GLY A 248 5.11 15.96 -7.64
CA GLY A 248 3.73 15.61 -8.00
C GLY A 248 3.51 15.29 -9.48
N SER A 249 4.55 15.25 -10.31
CA SER A 249 4.48 14.92 -11.75
C SER A 249 5.08 13.56 -12.10
N CYS A 250 5.40 12.73 -11.09
CA CYS A 250 5.94 11.40 -11.29
C CYS A 250 5.01 10.48 -12.09
N LEU A 251 5.63 9.52 -12.76
CA LEU A 251 4.97 8.45 -13.49
C LEU A 251 4.68 7.27 -12.55
N ALA A 252 3.75 6.45 -13.01
CA ALA A 252 3.29 5.26 -12.33
C ALA A 252 2.99 4.17 -13.37
N ILE A 253 3.16 2.90 -13.02
CA ILE A 253 2.78 1.76 -13.86
C ILE A 253 1.87 0.83 -13.08
N HIS A 254 0.76 0.43 -13.71
CA HIS A 254 -0.29 -0.38 -13.10
C HIS A 254 -0.53 -1.65 -13.91
N TRP A 255 -0.83 -2.76 -13.22
CA TRP A 255 -1.21 -4.02 -13.85
C TRP A 255 -2.45 -4.61 -13.19
N PRO A 256 -3.30 -5.31 -13.95
CA PRO A 256 -4.47 -5.96 -13.38
C PRO A 256 -4.02 -7.10 -12.47
N ILE A 257 -4.66 -7.20 -11.31
CA ILE A 257 -4.47 -8.33 -10.41
C ILE A 257 -5.29 -9.52 -10.97
N PRO A 258 -4.68 -10.70 -11.20
CA PRO A 258 -5.41 -11.88 -11.67
C PRO A 258 -6.51 -12.26 -10.68
N LEU A 259 -7.72 -12.56 -11.15
CA LEU A 259 -8.88 -12.76 -10.28
C LEU A 259 -8.70 -13.86 -9.22
N ASP A 260 -7.98 -14.93 -9.57
CA ASP A 260 -7.78 -16.13 -8.76
C ASP A 260 -6.33 -16.33 -8.29
N TRP A 261 -5.49 -15.28 -8.35
CA TRP A 261 -4.35 -15.13 -7.42
C TRP A 261 -4.89 -15.40 -5.99
N ASN A 262 -4.17 -15.57 -4.90
CA ASN A 262 -4.76 -15.97 -3.59
C ASN A 262 -5.39 -17.38 -3.52
N SER A 263 -5.95 -17.95 -4.60
CA SER A 263 -6.47 -19.31 -4.61
C SER A 263 -5.35 -20.34 -4.51
N LYS A 264 -5.70 -21.57 -4.09
CA LYS A 264 -4.78 -22.71 -4.05
C LYS A 264 -4.36 -23.21 -5.44
N ALA A 265 -5.20 -22.98 -6.46
CA ALA A 265 -5.01 -23.53 -7.81
C ALA A 265 -4.19 -22.61 -8.74
N TYR A 266 -4.06 -21.34 -8.39
CA TYR A 266 -3.34 -20.38 -9.23
C TYR A 266 -1.85 -20.70 -9.36
N ASP A 267 -1.38 -20.71 -10.60
CA ASP A 267 -0.01 -20.98 -10.97
C ASP A 267 0.85 -19.71 -10.81
N ASP A 268 1.65 -19.67 -9.75
CA ASP A 268 2.63 -18.62 -9.48
C ASP A 268 4.07 -19.00 -9.88
N SER A 269 4.23 -20.02 -10.73
CA SER A 269 5.55 -20.47 -11.19
C SER A 269 6.34 -19.36 -11.90
N GLY A 270 5.65 -18.48 -12.63
CA GLY A 270 6.23 -17.30 -13.29
C GLY A 270 6.50 -16.11 -12.37
N TRP A 271 6.09 -16.14 -11.09
CA TRP A 271 6.43 -15.06 -10.17
C TRP A 271 7.87 -15.24 -9.66
N PRO A 272 8.63 -14.15 -9.47
CA PRO A 272 9.96 -14.23 -8.91
C PRO A 272 9.89 -14.57 -7.41
N GLY A 273 11.03 -15.02 -6.87
CA GLY A 273 11.18 -15.15 -5.42
C GLY A 273 11.14 -13.78 -4.75
N ALA A 274 10.68 -13.74 -3.49
CA ALA A 274 10.64 -12.52 -2.71
C ALA A 274 12.06 -12.05 -2.36
N THR A 275 12.28 -10.74 -2.39
CA THR A 275 13.53 -10.13 -1.94
C THR A 275 13.50 -10.03 -0.42
N ILE A 276 14.61 -10.37 0.22
CA ILE A 276 14.78 -10.26 1.68
C ILE A 276 15.32 -8.87 2.03
N TYR A 277 14.68 -8.22 2.99
CA TYR A 277 15.10 -6.95 3.56
C TYR A 277 15.38 -7.09 5.06
N THR A 278 16.19 -6.17 5.59
CA THR A 278 16.41 -6.08 7.03
C THR A 278 15.30 -5.27 7.68
N ALA A 279 15.05 -5.49 8.97
CA ALA A 279 14.11 -4.66 9.74
C ALA A 279 14.50 -3.17 9.77
N ALA A 280 15.78 -2.84 9.58
CA ALA A 280 16.25 -1.46 9.50
C ALA A 280 15.95 -0.83 8.13
N ALA A 281 16.01 -1.63 7.06
CA ALA A 281 15.67 -1.17 5.71
C ALA A 281 14.16 -0.95 5.54
N ALA A 282 13.33 -1.75 6.23
CA ALA A 282 11.87 -1.64 6.26
C ALA A 282 11.35 -0.73 7.39
N GLY A 283 12.14 0.23 7.87
CA GLY A 283 11.72 1.20 8.89
C GLY A 283 11.29 0.67 10.27
N ALA A 284 11.27 -0.65 10.49
CA ALA A 284 10.52 -1.27 11.58
C ALA A 284 11.19 -1.20 12.96
N THR A 285 12.51 -0.99 13.03
CA THR A 285 13.28 -1.13 14.28
C THR A 285 12.83 -0.22 15.43
N ASN A 286 12.25 0.94 15.13
CA ASN A 286 11.75 1.89 16.13
C ASN A 286 10.21 1.86 16.29
N LYS A 287 9.50 0.95 15.61
CA LYS A 287 8.05 0.82 15.71
C LYS A 287 7.71 -0.18 16.82
N LEU A 288 6.99 0.26 17.86
CA LEU A 288 6.61 -0.61 18.99
C LEU A 288 5.81 -1.84 18.56
N ALA A 289 4.98 -1.69 17.51
CA ALA A 289 4.26 -2.78 16.87
C ALA A 289 5.15 -3.93 16.37
N TYR A 290 6.42 -3.64 16.06
CA TYR A 290 7.42 -4.64 15.70
C TYR A 290 8.35 -4.96 16.89
N SER A 291 8.95 -3.93 17.50
CA SER A 291 10.05 -4.06 18.45
C SER A 291 9.65 -4.72 19.79
N ASN A 292 8.39 -4.61 20.20
CA ASN A 292 7.87 -5.33 21.37
C ASN A 292 7.81 -6.85 21.15
N PHE A 293 7.81 -7.32 19.90
CA PHE A 293 7.57 -8.73 19.54
C PHE A 293 8.72 -9.36 18.74
N THR A 294 9.95 -8.88 18.91
CA THR A 294 11.14 -9.41 18.19
C THR A 294 11.28 -10.94 18.28
N SER A 295 10.88 -11.56 19.40
CA SER A 295 10.87 -13.02 19.53
C SER A 295 9.80 -13.71 18.68
N THR A 296 8.65 -13.08 18.43
CA THR A 296 7.60 -13.56 17.53
C THR A 296 8.09 -13.63 16.08
N TRP A 297 8.98 -12.72 15.69
CA TRP A 297 9.55 -12.64 14.34
C TRP A 297 10.82 -13.50 14.16
N ALA A 298 11.24 -14.24 15.18
CA ALA A 298 12.52 -14.95 15.18
C ALA A 298 12.65 -15.93 14.01
N GLY A 299 13.65 -15.69 13.15
CA GLY A 299 13.94 -16.49 11.96
C GLY A 299 13.03 -16.21 10.76
N ALA A 300 12.14 -15.22 10.85
CA ALA A 300 11.50 -14.63 9.68
C ALA A 300 12.34 -13.47 9.15
N SER A 301 12.15 -13.15 7.88
CA SER A 301 12.72 -11.99 7.22
C SER A 301 11.62 -11.04 6.77
N PHE A 302 11.93 -9.74 6.68
CA PHE A 302 11.09 -8.85 5.90
C PHE A 302 11.20 -9.25 4.43
N ILE A 303 10.06 -9.35 3.76
CA ILE A 303 9.97 -9.68 2.34
C ILE A 303 9.16 -8.64 1.59
N TRP A 304 9.53 -8.43 0.33
CA TRP A 304 8.79 -7.62 -0.64
C TRP A 304 9.12 -8.11 -2.06
N SER A 305 8.69 -7.37 -3.09
CA SER A 305 9.16 -7.56 -4.47
C SER A 305 10.58 -6.98 -4.68
N SER A 306 10.92 -6.55 -5.88
CA SER A 306 12.26 -6.08 -6.24
C SER A 306 12.67 -4.77 -5.53
N ASN A 307 11.71 -3.95 -5.13
CA ASN A 307 11.99 -2.61 -4.62
C ASN A 307 11.06 -2.28 -3.45
N LEU A 308 11.65 -2.12 -2.26
CA LEU A 308 10.94 -1.82 -1.02
C LEU A 308 10.30 -0.43 -0.99
N VAL A 309 10.71 0.46 -1.90
CA VAL A 309 10.38 1.90 -1.85
C VAL A 309 9.39 2.32 -2.95
N LEU A 310 9.37 1.61 -4.09
CA LEU A 310 8.58 2.02 -5.25
C LEU A 310 7.44 1.06 -5.59
N ASP A 311 7.49 -0.17 -5.11
CA ASP A 311 6.49 -1.19 -5.45
C ASP A 311 5.30 -1.08 -4.48
N ASN A 312 4.33 -0.21 -4.78
CA ASN A 312 3.23 0.14 -3.88
C ASN A 312 2.18 -0.96 -3.70
N VAL A 313 1.93 -1.80 -4.71
CA VAL A 313 1.02 -2.96 -4.57
C VAL A 313 1.77 -4.22 -4.89
N VAL A 314 1.93 -5.10 -3.90
CA VAL A 314 2.65 -6.36 -4.04
C VAL A 314 1.79 -7.51 -3.60
N LEU A 315 1.78 -8.58 -4.39
CA LEU A 315 1.18 -9.85 -4.02
C LEU A 315 2.28 -10.83 -3.66
N VAL A 316 2.17 -11.47 -2.50
CA VAL A 316 3.09 -12.54 -2.10
C VAL A 316 2.36 -13.85 -1.83
N ARG A 317 3.00 -14.97 -2.16
CA ARG A 317 2.41 -16.30 -2.07
C ARG A 317 3.38 -17.34 -1.55
N LYS A 318 2.85 -18.32 -0.81
CA LYS A 318 3.58 -19.50 -0.36
C LYS A 318 2.66 -20.72 -0.29
N THR A 319 3.08 -21.80 -0.95
CA THR A 319 2.48 -23.11 -0.73
C THR A 319 3.19 -23.82 0.42
N VAL A 320 2.42 -24.16 1.45
CA VAL A 320 2.84 -24.94 2.61
C VAL A 320 2.52 -26.40 2.35
N GLN A 321 3.53 -27.26 2.53
CA GLN A 321 3.43 -28.71 2.37
C GLN A 321 2.97 -29.40 3.65
#